data_AF-A0A0S8DPN7-F1
#
_entry.id   AF-A0A0S8DPN7-F1
#
_cell.length_a   1.000
_cell.length_b   1.000
_cell.length_c   1.000
_cell.angle_alpha   90.00
_cell.angle_beta   90.00
_cell.angle_gamma   90.00
#
_symmetry.space_group_name_H-M   'P 1'
#
loop_
_entity.id
_entity.type
_entity.pdbx_description
1 polymer ?
#
loop_
_entity_poly.entity_id
_entity_poly.type
_entity_poly.pdbx_seq_one_letter_code
_entity_poly.pdbx_strand_id
1 'polypeptide(L)'
;MRGADKVARIPIKVEPTIKPARKPHWIRAKAPNSPEVLRLKHLLREHKLHTVCEEASCPNLGECFSHGTATFMIMGDICTRRCPFCDVAHGRPEPLDPDEPTSLAHTIAAMGLRYVVITSVDRDDLRDGGASHFVQCIEAVRTSCPSTRIEILVPDFRGRMDVALENFDQVLPDVFNHNLETVPRLYKKARPGADYAWSLALLQRFKARHAQVPTKSGLMLGLGETLDEVEQVMRDLRAHGVDMLTLGQYLQPSLHHLPVDRFVSPEEFAELGRLGEALGFSNVASGPMVRSSYHADKQAAGEDVG
;
A
#
# COMPACT_ATOMS: atom_id res chain seq x y z
N MET A 1 -3.85 11.03 -16.32
CA MET A 1 -4.26 12.27 -15.61
C MET A 1 -3.78 12.20 -14.16
N ARG A 2 -3.08 13.22 -13.63
CA ARG A 2 -2.61 13.29 -12.22
C ARG A 2 -3.13 14.55 -11.53
N GLY A 3 -3.04 14.62 -10.20
CA GLY A 3 -3.38 15.83 -9.43
C GLY A 3 -4.78 16.39 -9.75
N ALA A 4 -4.84 17.66 -10.15
CA ALA A 4 -6.09 18.37 -10.47
C ALA A 4 -6.96 17.61 -11.49
N ASP A 5 -6.38 17.13 -12.59
CA ASP A 5 -7.12 16.44 -13.64
C ASP A 5 -7.72 15.12 -13.16
N LYS A 6 -7.02 14.44 -12.25
CA LYS A 6 -7.47 13.19 -11.64
C LYS A 6 -8.69 13.41 -10.73
N VAL A 7 -8.72 14.49 -9.96
CA VAL A 7 -9.80 14.77 -9.00
C VAL A 7 -10.95 15.60 -9.59
N ALA A 8 -10.78 16.24 -10.75
CA ALA A 8 -11.78 17.16 -11.30
C ALA A 8 -13.13 16.49 -11.62
N ARG A 9 -13.12 15.20 -11.96
CA ARG A 9 -14.31 14.47 -12.45
C ARG A 9 -14.92 13.46 -11.46
N ILE A 10 -14.47 13.39 -10.20
CA ILE A 10 -14.88 12.31 -9.29
C ILE A 10 -16.30 12.57 -8.78
N PRO A 11 -17.04 11.53 -8.39
CA PRO A 11 -18.36 11.71 -7.79
C PRO A 11 -18.29 12.48 -6.45
N ILE A 12 -17.11 12.60 -5.85
CA ILE A 12 -16.86 13.35 -4.63
C ILE A 12 -16.18 14.67 -4.99
N LYS A 13 -16.81 15.80 -4.64
CA LYS A 13 -16.19 17.11 -4.80
C LYS A 13 -15.03 17.25 -3.81
N VAL A 14 -13.82 17.46 -4.32
CA VAL A 14 -12.64 17.79 -3.51
C VAL A 14 -12.39 19.29 -3.65
N GLU A 15 -12.48 20.00 -2.53
CA GLU A 15 -12.18 21.44 -2.52
C GLU A 15 -10.67 21.64 -2.40
N PRO A 16 -10.04 22.37 -3.35
CA PRO A 16 -8.61 22.58 -3.29
C PRO A 16 -8.19 23.29 -2.01
N THR A 17 -7.08 22.85 -1.42
CA THR A 17 -6.49 23.47 -0.24
C THR A 17 -5.88 24.82 -0.62
N ILE A 18 -6.44 25.91 -0.11
CA ILE A 18 -5.96 27.28 -0.37
C ILE A 18 -4.71 27.59 0.47
N LYS A 19 -4.71 27.18 1.74
CA LYS A 19 -3.59 27.38 2.67
C LYS A 19 -3.25 26.07 3.37
N PRO A 20 -2.17 25.39 2.96
CA PRO A 20 -1.75 24.14 3.59
C PRO A 20 -1.44 24.36 5.07
N ALA A 21 -1.87 23.41 5.90
CA ALA A 21 -1.44 23.37 7.30
C ALA A 21 0.08 23.20 7.36
N ARG A 22 0.74 23.95 8.25
CA ARG A 22 2.19 23.83 8.43
C ARG A 22 2.50 22.44 8.99
N LYS A 23 3.34 21.67 8.29
CA LYS A 23 3.79 20.37 8.77
C LYS A 23 4.49 20.54 10.14
N PRO A 24 4.07 19.79 11.17
CA PRO A 24 4.71 19.82 12.47
C PRO A 24 6.15 19.27 12.41
N HIS A 25 6.93 19.54 13.44
CA HIS A 25 8.36 19.26 13.43
C HIS A 25 8.71 17.76 13.35
N TRP A 26 7.80 16.87 13.76
CA TRP A 26 7.97 15.41 13.68
C TRP A 26 7.68 14.82 12.29
N ILE A 27 7.07 15.57 11.37
CA ILE A 27 6.86 15.14 9.99
C ILE A 27 8.03 15.64 9.15
N ARG A 28 9.13 14.89 9.19
CA ARG A 28 10.35 15.17 8.44
C ARG A 28 10.87 13.89 7.81
N ALA A 29 11.32 14.00 6.58
CA ALA A 29 12.00 12.94 5.87
C ALA A 29 13.37 13.42 5.39
N LYS A 30 14.31 12.49 5.27
CA LYS A 30 15.61 12.76 4.66
C LYS A 30 15.44 12.94 3.15
N ALA A 31 16.22 13.86 2.57
CA ALA A 31 16.19 14.08 1.13
C ALA A 31 16.65 12.81 0.37
N PRO A 32 15.96 12.40 -0.70
CA PRO A 32 16.22 11.15 -1.40
C PRO A 32 17.38 11.27 -2.42
N ASN A 33 18.51 11.86 -2.01
CA ASN A 33 19.61 12.22 -2.91
C ASN A 33 20.85 11.34 -2.73
N SER A 34 20.71 10.16 -2.13
CA SER A 34 21.84 9.24 -1.99
C SER A 34 22.20 8.60 -3.35
N PRO A 35 23.48 8.25 -3.58
CA PRO A 35 23.91 7.54 -4.79
C PRO A 35 23.14 6.24 -5.05
N GLU A 36 22.77 5.54 -3.97
CA GLU A 36 22.00 4.29 -4.04
C GLU A 36 20.59 4.50 -4.59
N VAL A 37 19.91 5.56 -4.16
CA VAL A 37 18.60 5.94 -4.71
C VAL A 37 18.71 6.24 -6.20
N LEU A 38 19.74 7.00 -6.62
CA LEU A 38 19.95 7.32 -8.03
C LEU A 38 20.23 6.07 -8.88
N ARG A 39 21.06 5.15 -8.38
CA ARG A 39 21.33 3.86 -9.03
C ARG A 39 20.04 3.06 -9.23
N LEU A 40 19.19 3.01 -8.22
CA LEU A 40 17.93 2.29 -8.31
C LEU A 40 16.97 2.92 -9.32
N LYS A 41 16.85 4.25 -9.33
CA LYS A 41 16.05 4.96 -10.34
C LYS A 41 16.49 4.63 -11.76
N HIS A 42 17.80 4.44 -11.98
CA HIS A 42 18.32 4.03 -13.27
C HIS A 42 17.87 2.61 -13.65
N LEU A 43 18.05 1.65 -12.74
CA LEU A 43 17.64 0.25 -12.93
C LEU A 43 16.14 0.11 -13.20
N LEU A 44 15.30 0.83 -12.46
CA LEU A 44 13.84 0.81 -12.66
C LEU A 44 13.47 1.26 -14.08
N ARG A 45 14.11 2.32 -14.58
CA ARG A 45 13.87 2.84 -15.94
C ARG A 45 14.38 1.89 -17.02
N GLU A 46 15.56 1.28 -16.81
CA GLU A 46 16.14 0.32 -17.73
C GLU A 46 15.22 -0.90 -17.93
N HIS A 47 14.60 -1.37 -16.85
CA HIS A 47 13.69 -2.52 -16.86
C HIS A 47 12.21 -2.15 -17.05
N LYS A 48 11.88 -0.88 -17.34
CA LYS A 48 10.51 -0.38 -17.49
C LYS A 48 9.59 -0.72 -16.30
N LEU A 49 10.15 -0.76 -15.10
CA LEU A 49 9.41 -1.03 -13.86
C LEU A 49 9.00 0.28 -13.19
N HIS A 50 7.89 0.21 -12.46
CA HIS A 50 7.43 1.31 -11.62
C HIS A 50 7.60 0.97 -10.14
N THR A 51 7.74 2.00 -9.31
CA THR A 51 7.67 1.84 -7.85
C THR A 51 6.63 2.79 -7.29
N VAL A 52 5.83 2.33 -6.33
CA VAL A 52 4.91 3.22 -5.61
C VAL A 52 5.69 4.34 -4.91
N CYS A 53 6.95 4.10 -4.56
CA CYS A 53 7.78 5.06 -3.89
C CYS A 53 8.06 6.29 -4.77
N GLU A 54 8.24 6.11 -6.08
CA GLU A 54 8.33 7.21 -7.04
C GLU A 54 6.95 7.76 -7.41
N GLU A 55 5.98 6.89 -7.67
CA GLU A 55 4.68 7.31 -8.23
C GLU A 55 3.73 7.93 -7.22
N ALA A 56 3.91 7.64 -5.92
CA ALA A 56 3.14 8.22 -4.82
C ALA A 56 3.92 9.30 -4.05
N SER A 57 5.04 9.80 -4.59
CA SER A 57 5.86 10.85 -3.95
C SER A 57 6.25 10.48 -2.51
N CYS A 58 6.70 9.24 -2.29
CA CYS A 58 6.91 8.71 -0.95
C CYS A 58 8.05 9.45 -0.22
N PRO A 59 7.81 10.00 0.98
CA PRO A 59 8.84 10.68 1.75
C PRO A 59 9.95 9.71 2.22
N ASN A 60 9.67 8.41 2.32
CA ASN A 60 10.59 7.42 2.89
C ASN A 60 11.53 6.78 1.86
N LEU A 61 11.49 7.24 0.60
CA LEU A 61 12.24 6.68 -0.53
C LEU A 61 13.72 6.47 -0.20
N GLY A 62 14.37 7.47 0.40
CA GLY A 62 15.80 7.42 0.70
C GLY A 62 16.17 6.38 1.76
N GLU A 63 15.27 6.13 2.71
CA GLU A 63 15.53 5.23 3.84
C GLU A 63 15.25 3.78 3.49
N CYS A 64 14.10 3.48 2.87
CA CYS A 64 13.74 2.11 2.50
C CYS A 64 14.80 1.45 1.61
N PHE A 65 15.28 2.19 0.61
CA PHE A 65 16.23 1.63 -0.35
C PHE A 65 17.60 1.32 0.26
N SER A 66 18.03 2.06 1.28
CA SER A 66 19.28 1.77 2.00
C SER A 66 19.25 0.51 2.87
N HIS A 67 18.07 -0.03 3.16
CA HIS A 67 17.89 -1.22 4.02
C HIS A 67 17.68 -2.51 3.23
N GLY A 68 17.65 -2.46 1.89
CA GLY A 68 17.42 -3.64 1.06
C GLY A 68 15.94 -4.08 1.00
N THR A 69 15.02 -3.11 1.12
CA THR A 69 13.58 -3.28 0.92
C THR A 69 13.10 -2.31 -0.16
N ALA A 70 12.32 -2.82 -1.12
CA ALA A 70 11.72 -2.01 -2.18
C ALA A 70 10.25 -2.38 -2.41
N THR A 71 9.46 -1.42 -2.90
CA THR A 71 8.08 -1.65 -3.29
C THR A 71 7.90 -1.41 -4.77
N PHE A 72 7.65 -2.49 -5.51
CA PHE A 72 7.40 -2.43 -6.94
C PHE A 72 5.90 -2.29 -7.20
N MET A 73 5.56 -1.44 -8.17
CA MET A 73 4.20 -1.28 -8.65
C MET A 73 4.12 -1.93 -10.03
N ILE A 74 3.45 -3.07 -10.11
CA ILE A 74 3.22 -3.83 -11.34
C ILE A 74 1.96 -3.32 -12.06
N MET A 75 1.82 -3.72 -13.33
CA MET A 75 0.70 -3.36 -14.22
C MET A 75 0.67 -1.88 -14.62
N GLY A 76 1.84 -1.23 -14.66
CA GLY A 76 2.01 0.16 -15.06
C GLY A 76 1.69 1.21 -13.99
N ASP A 77 1.58 2.47 -14.41
CA ASP A 77 1.37 3.64 -13.53
C ASP A 77 0.00 4.32 -13.70
N ILE A 78 -0.88 3.74 -14.50
CA ILE A 78 -2.22 4.26 -14.79
C ILE A 78 -3.27 3.38 -14.12
N CYS A 79 -3.98 3.94 -13.15
CA CYS A 79 -5.05 3.29 -12.42
C CYS A 79 -6.43 3.52 -13.06
N THR A 80 -7.23 2.47 -13.12
CA THR A 80 -8.65 2.56 -13.54
C THR A 80 -9.50 3.31 -12.52
N ARG A 81 -9.00 3.49 -11.29
CA ARG A 81 -9.65 4.18 -10.18
C ARG A 81 -8.97 5.49 -9.85
N ARG A 82 -9.60 6.22 -8.93
CA ARG A 82 -9.34 7.64 -8.68
C ARG A 82 -9.62 8.03 -7.25
N CYS A 83 -9.02 7.30 -6.31
CA CYS A 83 -9.04 7.62 -4.90
C CYS A 83 -8.42 9.01 -4.67
N PRO A 84 -9.15 9.99 -4.09
CA PRO A 84 -8.68 11.38 -3.97
C PRO A 84 -7.57 11.60 -2.94
N PHE A 85 -7.09 10.57 -2.25
CA PHE A 85 -5.88 10.64 -1.41
C PHE A 85 -4.61 10.21 -2.16
N CYS A 86 -4.75 9.51 -3.30
CA CYS A 86 -3.65 8.83 -3.98
C CYS A 86 -3.17 9.64 -5.19
N ASP A 87 -1.86 9.69 -5.43
CA ASP A 87 -1.25 10.50 -6.50
C ASP A 87 -1.06 9.76 -7.84
N VAL A 88 -1.19 8.42 -7.84
CA VAL A 88 -1.05 7.57 -9.03
C VAL A 88 -1.98 8.06 -10.15
N ALA A 89 -1.53 8.03 -11.40
CA ALA A 89 -2.31 8.56 -12.51
C ALA A 89 -3.63 7.79 -12.68
N HIS A 90 -4.68 8.49 -13.13
CA HIS A 90 -5.91 7.89 -13.59
C HIS A 90 -6.02 7.95 -15.12
N GLY A 91 -6.53 6.88 -15.73
CA GLY A 91 -6.74 6.80 -17.17
C GLY A 91 -7.12 5.38 -17.60
N ARG A 92 -7.05 5.14 -18.92
CA ARG A 92 -7.09 3.79 -19.49
C ARG A 92 -5.68 3.22 -19.43
N PRO A 93 -5.45 2.10 -18.72
CA PRO A 93 -4.13 1.46 -18.69
C PRO A 93 -3.79 0.86 -20.06
N GLU A 94 -2.50 0.69 -20.31
CA GLU A 94 -1.99 -0.12 -21.43
C GLU A 94 -2.23 -1.61 -21.16
N PRO A 95 -2.15 -2.47 -22.21
CA PRO A 95 -2.11 -3.92 -22.02
C PRO A 95 -1.03 -4.33 -21.02
N LEU A 96 -1.24 -5.44 -20.30
CA LEU A 96 -0.19 -6.00 -19.46
C LEU A 96 1.04 -6.33 -20.29
N ASP A 97 2.21 -5.97 -19.78
CA ASP A 97 3.49 -6.38 -20.34
C ASP A 97 3.76 -7.83 -19.91
N PRO A 98 3.81 -8.80 -20.84
CA PRO A 98 4.07 -10.21 -20.51
C PRO A 98 5.48 -10.44 -19.94
N ASP A 99 6.42 -9.52 -20.17
CA ASP A 99 7.80 -9.62 -19.66
C ASP A 99 7.97 -8.95 -18.29
N GLU A 100 6.94 -8.29 -17.74
CA GLU A 100 6.99 -7.62 -16.44
C GLU A 100 7.36 -8.57 -15.28
N PRO A 101 6.79 -9.79 -15.16
CA PRO A 101 7.18 -10.75 -14.11
C PRO A 101 8.67 -11.11 -14.14
N THR A 102 9.20 -11.40 -15.33
CA THR A 102 10.61 -11.75 -15.53
C THR A 102 11.53 -10.56 -15.23
N SER A 103 11.15 -9.37 -15.70
CA SER A 103 11.91 -8.13 -15.48
C SER A 103 11.94 -7.74 -14.00
N LEU A 104 10.82 -7.92 -13.29
CA LEU A 104 10.73 -7.75 -11.85
C LEU A 104 11.68 -8.69 -11.11
N ALA A 105 11.65 -9.98 -11.43
CA ALA A 105 12.49 -11.00 -10.81
C ALA A 105 13.99 -10.73 -11.05
N HIS A 106 14.39 -10.38 -12.26
CA HIS A 106 15.76 -9.98 -12.58
C HIS A 106 16.21 -8.75 -11.79
N THR A 107 15.34 -7.74 -11.67
CA THR A 107 15.66 -6.51 -10.92
C THR A 107 15.86 -6.81 -9.44
N ILE A 108 14.96 -7.62 -8.84
CA ILE A 108 15.07 -8.05 -7.43
C ILE A 108 16.38 -8.83 -7.21
N ALA A 109 16.74 -9.73 -8.14
CA ALA A 109 17.98 -10.50 -8.08
C ALA A 109 19.22 -9.59 -8.15
N ALA A 110 19.26 -8.69 -9.13
CA ALA A 110 20.37 -7.76 -9.35
C ALA A 110 20.59 -6.82 -8.16
N MET A 111 19.52 -6.52 -7.42
CA MET A 111 19.57 -5.70 -6.22
C MET A 111 19.90 -6.48 -4.94
N GLY A 112 19.80 -7.82 -4.95
CA GLY A 112 20.02 -8.65 -3.76
C GLY A 112 19.02 -8.36 -2.63
N LEU A 113 17.77 -8.03 -2.98
CA LEU A 113 16.73 -7.69 -1.99
C LEU A 113 16.33 -8.93 -1.20
N ARG A 114 16.29 -8.80 0.13
CA ARG A 114 15.85 -9.88 1.04
C ARG A 114 14.34 -9.85 1.28
N TYR A 115 13.73 -8.68 1.14
CA TYR A 115 12.29 -8.48 1.29
C TYR A 115 11.79 -7.55 0.19
N VAL A 116 10.69 -7.93 -0.45
CA VAL A 116 10.05 -7.12 -1.49
C VAL A 116 8.58 -6.98 -1.21
N VAL A 117 8.05 -5.78 -1.46
CA VAL A 117 6.62 -5.54 -1.53
C VAL A 117 6.22 -5.40 -2.99
N ILE A 118 5.24 -6.16 -3.46
CA ILE A 118 4.68 -6.04 -4.80
C ILE A 118 3.25 -5.50 -4.67
N THR A 119 2.98 -4.35 -5.28
CA THR A 119 1.65 -3.73 -5.33
C THR A 119 1.25 -3.50 -6.77
N SER A 120 -0.01 -3.17 -7.04
CA SER A 120 -0.44 -2.76 -8.37
C SER A 120 -1.32 -1.52 -8.34
N VAL A 121 -1.56 -0.96 -9.53
CA VAL A 121 -2.74 -0.14 -9.78
C VAL A 121 -4.00 -1.01 -9.82
N ASP A 122 -5.19 -0.42 -9.67
CA ASP A 122 -6.44 -1.14 -9.93
C ASP A 122 -6.62 -1.35 -11.44
N ARG A 123 -6.86 -2.59 -11.83
CA ARG A 123 -7.12 -3.03 -13.21
C ARG A 123 -8.54 -3.54 -13.40
N ASP A 124 -9.52 -2.65 -13.19
CA ASP A 124 -10.95 -2.95 -13.38
C ASP A 124 -11.29 -3.33 -14.85
N ASP A 125 -10.37 -3.13 -15.79
CA ASP A 125 -10.44 -3.54 -17.19
C ASP A 125 -10.15 -5.04 -17.43
N LEU A 126 -9.48 -5.71 -16.48
CA LEU A 126 -9.16 -7.13 -16.57
C LEU A 126 -10.27 -8.00 -15.96
N ARG A 127 -10.38 -9.26 -16.41
CA ARG A 127 -11.44 -10.19 -15.95
C ARG A 127 -11.24 -10.66 -14.51
N ASP A 128 -9.99 -10.80 -14.09
CA ASP A 128 -9.56 -11.23 -12.76
C ASP A 128 -9.04 -10.05 -11.90
N GLY A 129 -9.11 -8.82 -12.42
CA GLY A 129 -8.58 -7.62 -11.75
C GLY A 129 -7.06 -7.61 -11.62
N GLY A 130 -6.34 -8.45 -12.38
CA GLY A 130 -4.88 -8.57 -12.36
C GLY A 130 -4.34 -9.63 -11.39
N ALA A 131 -5.18 -10.41 -10.71
CA ALA A 131 -4.73 -11.41 -9.74
C ALA A 131 -3.76 -12.45 -10.35
N SER A 132 -4.02 -12.93 -11.57
CA SER A 132 -3.13 -13.86 -12.27
C SER A 132 -1.74 -13.28 -12.54
N HIS A 133 -1.63 -11.96 -12.73
CA HIS A 133 -0.36 -11.29 -12.97
C HIS A 133 0.45 -11.13 -11.68
N PHE A 134 -0.21 -10.88 -10.54
CA PHE A 134 0.45 -10.98 -9.23
C PHE A 134 1.05 -12.37 -9.03
N VAL A 135 0.30 -13.43 -9.33
CA VAL A 135 0.76 -14.82 -9.21
C VAL A 135 1.99 -15.07 -10.09
N GLN A 136 1.96 -14.66 -11.35
CA GLN A 136 3.11 -14.77 -12.26
C GLN A 136 4.35 -14.03 -11.73
N CYS A 137 4.18 -12.83 -11.17
CA CYS A 137 5.26 -12.09 -10.52
C CYS A 137 5.83 -12.84 -9.31
N ILE A 138 4.98 -13.42 -8.45
CA ILE A 138 5.43 -14.19 -7.30
C ILE A 138 6.23 -15.42 -7.77
N GLU A 139 5.74 -16.18 -8.75
CA GLU A 139 6.45 -17.35 -9.30
C GLU A 139 7.82 -16.99 -9.87
N ALA A 140 7.88 -15.93 -10.68
CA ALA A 140 9.12 -15.47 -11.28
C ALA A 140 10.15 -15.07 -10.21
N VAL A 141 9.71 -14.37 -9.16
CA VAL A 141 10.58 -13.97 -8.04
C VAL A 141 11.03 -15.18 -7.24
N ARG A 142 10.14 -16.13 -6.93
CA ARG A 142 10.53 -17.36 -6.20
C ARG A 142 11.54 -18.20 -6.98
N THR A 143 11.40 -18.25 -8.31
CA THR A 143 12.31 -19.00 -9.19
C THR A 143 13.70 -18.36 -9.22
N SER A 144 13.78 -17.04 -9.39
CA SER A 144 15.05 -16.33 -9.52
C SER A 144 15.71 -15.99 -8.18
N CYS A 145 14.92 -15.79 -7.12
CA CYS A 145 15.33 -15.30 -5.81
C CYS A 145 14.64 -16.11 -4.68
N PRO A 146 14.97 -17.39 -4.50
CA PRO A 146 14.25 -18.28 -3.58
C PRO A 146 14.34 -17.86 -2.10
N SER A 147 15.33 -17.06 -1.72
CA SER A 147 15.50 -16.55 -0.35
C SER A 147 14.78 -15.23 -0.08
N THR A 148 14.24 -14.56 -1.11
CA THR A 148 13.55 -13.28 -0.96
C THR A 148 12.15 -13.49 -0.40
N ARG A 149 11.81 -12.76 0.67
CA ARG A 149 10.43 -12.71 1.18
C ARG A 149 9.57 -11.76 0.37
N ILE A 150 8.34 -12.15 0.09
CA ILE A 150 7.41 -11.45 -0.80
C ILE A 150 6.14 -11.07 -0.04
N GLU A 151 5.95 -9.78 0.22
CA GLU A 151 4.66 -9.22 0.61
C GLU A 151 3.93 -8.71 -0.62
N ILE A 152 2.63 -8.98 -0.74
CA ILE A 152 1.80 -8.35 -1.77
C ILE A 152 0.82 -7.38 -1.16
N LEU A 153 0.68 -6.20 -1.76
CA LEU A 153 -0.36 -5.22 -1.45
C LEU A 153 -1.35 -5.18 -2.62
N VAL A 154 -2.50 -5.82 -2.44
CA VAL A 154 -3.44 -6.07 -3.53
C VAL A 154 -4.57 -5.02 -3.57
N PRO A 155 -5.17 -4.77 -4.74
CA PRO A 155 -6.45 -4.09 -4.84
C PRO A 155 -7.58 -4.93 -4.21
N ASP A 156 -8.79 -4.39 -4.18
CA ASP A 156 -9.96 -5.10 -3.63
C ASP A 156 -10.57 -6.13 -4.60
N PHE A 157 -10.09 -6.19 -5.84
CA PHE A 157 -10.65 -7.00 -6.93
C PHE A 157 -12.18 -6.85 -7.10
N ARG A 158 -12.71 -5.61 -7.03
CA ARG A 158 -14.16 -5.30 -7.11
C ARG A 158 -14.93 -6.20 -8.09
N GLY A 159 -15.88 -6.96 -7.55
CA GLY A 159 -16.75 -7.87 -8.30
C GLY A 159 -16.07 -9.12 -8.86
N ARG A 160 -14.81 -9.38 -8.49
CA ARG A 160 -13.93 -10.44 -9.02
C ARG A 160 -13.15 -11.18 -7.92
N MET A 161 -13.55 -11.00 -6.65
CA MET A 161 -12.86 -11.56 -5.49
C MET A 161 -12.68 -13.08 -5.60
N ASP A 162 -13.70 -13.81 -6.05
CA ASP A 162 -13.64 -15.27 -6.16
C ASP A 162 -12.54 -15.72 -7.13
N VAL A 163 -12.55 -15.20 -8.35
CA VAL A 163 -11.52 -15.48 -9.37
C VAL A 163 -10.14 -15.03 -8.89
N ALA A 164 -10.05 -13.90 -8.18
CA ALA A 164 -8.77 -13.43 -7.64
C ALA A 164 -8.21 -14.39 -6.58
N LEU A 165 -9.05 -14.84 -5.64
CA LEU A 165 -8.65 -15.80 -4.61
C LEU A 165 -8.28 -17.17 -5.22
N GLU A 166 -9.01 -17.63 -6.23
CA GLU A 166 -8.69 -18.86 -6.97
C GLU A 166 -7.30 -18.81 -7.63
N ASN A 167 -6.90 -17.65 -8.15
CA ASN A 167 -5.54 -17.46 -8.69
C ASN A 167 -4.49 -17.59 -7.57
N PHE A 168 -4.71 -16.94 -6.41
CA PHE A 168 -3.75 -17.01 -5.30
C PHE A 168 -3.65 -18.38 -4.64
N ASP A 169 -4.59 -19.30 -4.87
CA ASP A 169 -4.43 -20.69 -4.40
C ASP A 169 -3.28 -21.43 -5.08
N GLN A 170 -2.87 -20.99 -6.28
CA GLN A 170 -1.78 -21.63 -7.02
C GLN A 170 -0.42 -21.32 -6.38
N VAL A 171 -0.23 -20.06 -5.95
CA VAL A 171 1.06 -19.55 -5.49
C VAL A 171 0.85 -18.49 -4.42
N LEU A 172 1.51 -18.70 -3.27
CA LEU A 172 1.31 -17.88 -2.10
C LEU A 172 2.41 -16.84 -1.90
N PRO A 173 2.06 -15.60 -1.49
CA PRO A 173 3.01 -14.66 -0.93
C PRO A 173 3.41 -15.07 0.50
N ASP A 174 4.44 -14.43 1.04
CA ASP A 174 4.77 -14.54 2.48
C ASP A 174 3.89 -13.68 3.36
N VAL A 175 3.33 -12.58 2.84
CA VAL A 175 2.35 -11.71 3.52
C VAL A 175 1.32 -11.23 2.51
N PHE A 176 0.04 -11.32 2.85
CA PHE A 176 -1.06 -10.83 2.04
C PHE A 176 -1.64 -9.54 2.62
N ASN A 177 -1.42 -8.41 1.96
CA ASN A 177 -1.79 -7.09 2.43
C ASN A 177 -2.93 -6.50 1.58
N HIS A 178 -3.96 -5.97 2.24
CA HIS A 178 -4.96 -5.10 1.63
C HIS A 178 -5.31 -4.00 2.61
N ASN A 179 -5.03 -2.74 2.27
CA ASN A 179 -5.33 -1.61 3.14
C ASN A 179 -6.84 -1.28 3.14
N LEU A 180 -7.39 -0.96 4.31
CA LEU A 180 -8.69 -0.30 4.44
C LEU A 180 -8.60 1.21 4.22
N GLU A 181 -7.44 1.79 4.50
CA GLU A 181 -7.08 3.21 4.35
C GLU A 181 -7.77 4.17 5.33
N THR A 182 -9.07 3.99 5.62
CA THR A 182 -9.81 4.89 6.52
C THR A 182 -11.05 4.21 7.12
N VAL A 183 -11.80 4.96 7.93
CA VAL A 183 -12.99 4.53 8.67
C VAL A 183 -14.24 4.49 7.76
N PRO A 184 -15.27 3.68 8.09
CA PRO A 184 -16.47 3.49 7.25
C PRO A 184 -17.16 4.79 6.84
N ARG A 185 -17.30 5.76 7.75
CA ARG A 185 -17.92 7.07 7.49
C ARG A 185 -17.21 7.84 6.37
N LEU A 186 -15.89 7.71 6.28
CA LEU A 186 -15.06 8.40 5.28
C LEU A 186 -14.82 7.57 4.02
N TYR A 187 -15.22 6.30 4.00
CA TYR A 187 -14.84 5.36 2.95
C TYR A 187 -15.27 5.82 1.56
N LYS A 188 -16.53 6.25 1.39
CA LYS A 188 -17.02 6.77 0.10
C LYS A 188 -16.30 8.05 -0.33
N LYS A 189 -15.86 8.88 0.62
CA LYS A 189 -15.10 10.12 0.36
C LYS A 189 -13.67 9.81 -0.07
N ALA A 190 -12.99 8.89 0.61
CA ALA A 190 -11.58 8.55 0.35
C ALA A 190 -11.40 7.50 -0.76
N ARG A 191 -12.35 6.59 -0.92
CA ARG A 191 -12.32 5.44 -1.84
C ARG A 191 -13.70 5.28 -2.51
N PRO A 192 -14.11 6.20 -3.40
CA PRO A 192 -15.42 6.16 -4.03
C PRO A 192 -15.70 4.89 -4.86
N GLY A 193 -14.65 4.14 -5.19
CA GLY A 193 -14.75 2.87 -5.88
C GLY A 193 -14.56 1.63 -4.99
N ALA A 194 -14.30 1.75 -3.70
CA ALA A 194 -14.17 0.59 -2.83
C ALA A 194 -15.36 0.51 -1.88
N ASP A 195 -15.57 -0.67 -1.31
CA ASP A 195 -16.53 -0.90 -0.23
C ASP A 195 -15.81 -1.44 1.03
N TYR A 196 -16.19 -0.96 2.21
CA TYR A 196 -15.51 -1.27 3.47
C TYR A 196 -15.70 -2.75 3.85
N ALA A 197 -16.93 -3.25 3.77
CA ALA A 197 -17.24 -4.64 4.08
C ALA A 197 -16.61 -5.59 3.06
N TRP A 198 -16.58 -5.21 1.77
CA TRP A 198 -15.90 -5.96 0.72
C TRP A 198 -14.40 -6.10 0.98
N SER A 199 -13.73 -5.02 1.40
CA SER A 199 -12.30 -5.04 1.73
C SER A 199 -11.99 -5.90 2.96
N LEU A 200 -12.85 -5.87 4.00
CA LEU A 200 -12.73 -6.79 5.14
C LEU A 200 -12.97 -8.26 4.72
N ALA A 201 -13.98 -8.50 3.88
CA ALA A 201 -14.29 -9.83 3.38
C ALA A 201 -13.14 -10.42 2.56
N LEU A 202 -12.42 -9.61 1.76
CA LEU A 202 -11.24 -10.07 1.03
C LEU A 202 -10.19 -10.64 1.98
N LEU A 203 -9.82 -9.90 3.02
CA LEU A 203 -8.83 -10.31 4.01
C LEU A 203 -9.28 -11.56 4.77
N GLN A 204 -10.53 -11.57 5.23
CA GLN A 204 -11.11 -12.71 5.96
C GLN A 204 -11.14 -13.98 5.11
N ARG A 205 -11.58 -13.87 3.86
CA ARG A 205 -11.69 -15.02 2.95
C ARG A 205 -10.33 -15.54 2.53
N PHE A 206 -9.35 -14.67 2.28
CA PHE A 206 -7.98 -15.10 2.04
C PHE A 206 -7.42 -15.84 3.26
N LYS A 207 -7.56 -15.27 4.47
CA LYS A 207 -7.10 -15.90 5.72
C LYS A 207 -7.75 -17.27 5.97
N ALA A 208 -9.04 -17.41 5.67
CA ALA A 208 -9.75 -18.66 5.81
C ALA A 208 -9.25 -19.77 4.87
N ARG A 209 -8.75 -19.40 3.67
CA ARG A 209 -8.14 -20.34 2.71
C ARG A 209 -6.69 -20.68 3.08
N HIS A 210 -5.94 -19.69 3.56
CA HIS A 210 -4.50 -19.75 3.76
C HIS A 210 -4.10 -19.28 5.16
N ALA A 211 -4.51 -20.03 6.19
CA ALA A 211 -4.35 -19.64 7.59
C ALA A 211 -2.88 -19.40 8.01
N GLN A 212 -1.94 -20.06 7.34
CA GLN A 212 -0.49 -19.93 7.55
C GLN A 212 0.11 -18.63 7.00
N VAL A 213 -0.58 -17.96 6.05
CA VAL A 213 -0.09 -16.70 5.48
C VAL A 213 -0.60 -15.55 6.36
N PRO A 214 0.31 -14.73 6.92
CA PRO A 214 -0.07 -13.52 7.62
C PRO A 214 -0.84 -12.56 6.72
N THR A 215 -1.97 -12.05 7.20
CA THR A 215 -2.71 -10.97 6.55
C THR A 215 -2.37 -9.63 7.19
N LYS A 216 -2.37 -8.58 6.38
CA LYS A 216 -2.00 -7.22 6.80
C LYS A 216 -2.99 -6.20 6.27
N SER A 217 -3.19 -5.14 7.03
CA SER A 217 -3.92 -3.96 6.58
C SER A 217 -3.30 -2.69 7.15
N GLY A 218 -3.76 -1.54 6.63
CA GLY A 218 -3.27 -0.24 7.04
C GLY A 218 -4.34 0.84 7.01
N LEU A 219 -4.16 1.85 7.86
CA LEU A 219 -4.96 3.06 7.94
C LEU A 219 -4.08 4.30 7.83
N MET A 220 -4.57 5.29 7.08
CA MET A 220 -4.02 6.63 7.07
C MET A 220 -4.83 7.52 8.02
N LEU A 221 -4.14 8.15 8.97
CA LEU A 221 -4.74 9.05 9.94
C LEU A 221 -4.57 10.52 9.52
N GLY A 222 -5.54 11.36 9.85
CA GLY A 222 -5.61 12.77 9.48
C GLY A 222 -6.52 13.07 8.28
N LEU A 223 -7.47 12.17 7.95
CA LEU A 223 -8.47 12.38 6.90
C LEU A 223 -9.82 12.91 7.45
N GLY A 224 -9.94 13.02 8.77
CA GLY A 224 -11.11 13.49 9.50
C GLY A 224 -11.79 12.42 10.35
N GLU A 225 -11.12 11.29 10.56
CA GLU A 225 -11.52 10.24 11.49
C GLU A 225 -11.21 10.61 12.95
N THR A 226 -12.05 10.13 13.85
CA THR A 226 -11.82 10.18 15.30
C THR A 226 -11.03 8.95 15.76
N LEU A 227 -10.35 9.04 16.91
CA LEU A 227 -9.61 7.89 17.46
C LEU A 227 -10.54 6.71 17.79
N ASP A 228 -11.75 6.97 18.30
CA ASP A 228 -12.75 5.93 18.56
C ASP A 228 -13.15 5.17 17.28
N GLU A 229 -13.29 5.88 16.15
CA GLU A 229 -13.56 5.23 14.86
C GLU A 229 -12.36 4.41 14.39
N VAL A 230 -11.13 4.87 14.64
CA VAL A 230 -9.90 4.10 14.33
C VAL A 230 -9.85 2.82 15.17
N GLU A 231 -10.11 2.92 16.47
CA GLU A 231 -10.20 1.77 17.37
C GLU A 231 -11.26 0.76 16.89
N GLN A 232 -12.44 1.25 16.47
CA GLN A 232 -13.47 0.35 15.94
C GLN A 232 -12.96 -0.40 14.70
N VAL A 233 -12.26 0.28 13.78
CA VAL A 233 -11.67 -0.39 12.61
C VAL A 233 -10.60 -1.40 13.03
N MET A 234 -9.79 -1.12 14.06
CA MET A 234 -8.81 -2.08 14.59
C MET A 234 -9.50 -3.34 15.11
N ARG A 235 -10.63 -3.18 15.83
CA ARG A 235 -11.45 -4.30 16.31
C ARG A 235 -12.06 -5.08 15.14
N ASP A 236 -12.56 -4.39 14.13
CA ASP A 236 -13.12 -5.02 12.92
C ASP A 236 -12.05 -5.84 12.19
N LEU A 237 -10.84 -5.29 11.99
CA LEU A 237 -9.71 -5.99 11.38
C LEU A 237 -9.37 -7.29 12.15
N ARG A 238 -9.31 -7.24 13.48
CA ARG A 238 -9.08 -8.44 14.30
C ARG A 238 -10.22 -9.45 14.21
N ALA A 239 -11.47 -8.99 14.21
CA ALA A 239 -12.63 -9.86 14.03
C ALA A 239 -12.64 -10.58 12.67
N HIS A 240 -11.94 -10.04 11.68
CA HIS A 240 -11.76 -10.60 10.33
C HIS A 240 -10.42 -11.35 10.17
N GLY A 241 -9.70 -11.61 11.26
CA GLY A 241 -8.48 -12.43 11.25
C GLY A 241 -7.26 -11.75 10.63
N VAL A 242 -7.20 -10.42 10.67
CA VAL A 242 -6.05 -9.64 10.14
C VAL A 242 -4.91 -9.61 11.12
N ASP A 243 -3.77 -10.21 10.78
CA ASP A 243 -2.65 -10.42 11.70
C ASP A 243 -1.82 -9.17 11.99
N MET A 244 -1.57 -8.33 10.98
CA MET A 244 -0.65 -7.19 11.07
C MET A 244 -1.34 -5.87 10.75
N LEU A 245 -0.92 -4.79 11.41
CA LEU A 245 -1.50 -3.46 11.25
C LEU A 245 -0.43 -2.39 11.00
N THR A 246 -0.70 -1.48 10.08
CA THR A 246 0.06 -0.24 9.89
C THR A 246 -0.82 0.99 10.11
N LEU A 247 -0.36 1.94 10.93
CA LEU A 247 -1.01 3.23 11.17
C LEU A 247 -0.03 4.33 10.81
N GLY A 248 -0.38 5.15 9.82
CA GLY A 248 0.50 6.20 9.30
C GLY A 248 -0.22 7.53 9.11
N GLN A 249 0.52 8.64 9.13
CA GLN A 249 -0.08 9.95 8.84
C GLN A 249 -0.38 10.09 7.35
N TYR A 250 -1.61 10.47 7.02
CA TYR A 250 -2.00 10.96 5.72
C TYR A 250 -1.21 12.23 5.38
N LEU A 251 -0.50 12.19 4.25
CA LEU A 251 0.17 13.35 3.70
C LEU A 251 -0.45 13.66 2.34
N GLN A 252 -1.05 14.84 2.23
CA GLN A 252 -1.67 15.31 1.00
C GLN A 252 -0.63 15.40 -0.13
N PRO A 253 -0.80 14.67 -1.26
CA PRO A 253 0.17 14.71 -2.36
C PRO A 253 0.22 16.05 -3.09
N SER A 254 -0.94 16.70 -3.26
CA SER A 254 -1.05 18.03 -3.86
C SER A 254 -2.29 18.76 -3.35
N LEU A 255 -2.37 20.07 -3.56
CA LEU A 255 -3.49 20.90 -3.10
C LEU A 255 -4.87 20.46 -3.61
N HIS A 256 -4.92 19.58 -4.61
CA HIS A 256 -6.16 19.09 -5.21
C HIS A 256 -6.60 17.72 -4.65
N HIS A 257 -5.77 17.07 -3.84
CA HIS A 257 -6.15 15.87 -3.12
C HIS A 257 -6.91 16.22 -1.84
N LEU A 258 -7.46 15.22 -1.15
CA LEU A 258 -8.14 15.45 0.12
C LEU A 258 -7.26 16.30 1.07
N PRO A 259 -7.83 17.30 1.74
CA PRO A 259 -7.06 18.09 2.70
C PRO A 259 -6.66 17.21 3.89
N VAL A 260 -5.50 17.49 4.47
CA VAL A 260 -5.16 16.98 5.80
C VAL A 260 -6.07 17.67 6.81
N ASP A 261 -6.87 16.89 7.53
CA ASP A 261 -7.78 17.37 8.57
C ASP A 261 -7.00 17.71 9.85
N ARG A 262 -6.11 16.80 10.27
CA ARG A 262 -5.20 16.99 11.40
C ARG A 262 -3.90 16.23 11.24
N PHE A 263 -2.87 16.71 11.93
CA PHE A 263 -1.63 15.97 12.12
C PHE A 263 -1.67 15.26 13.47
N VAL A 264 -1.74 13.94 13.44
CA VAL A 264 -1.75 13.10 14.64
C VAL A 264 -0.37 13.15 15.30
N SER A 265 -0.36 13.27 16.62
CA SER A 265 0.86 13.35 17.41
C SER A 265 1.54 11.99 17.53
N PRO A 266 2.87 11.94 17.72
CA PRO A 266 3.57 10.69 17.99
C PRO A 266 3.03 9.93 19.21
N GLU A 267 2.53 10.64 20.23
CA GLU A 267 1.95 10.04 21.44
C GLU A 267 0.64 9.29 21.12
N GLU A 268 -0.25 9.89 20.31
CA GLU A 268 -1.47 9.22 19.84
C GLU A 268 -1.15 7.99 18.99
N PHE A 269 -0.13 8.06 18.12
CA PHE A 269 0.33 6.87 17.39
C PHE A 269 0.86 5.78 18.34
N ALA A 270 1.64 6.14 19.35
CA ALA A 270 2.15 5.19 20.33
C ALA A 270 1.02 4.54 21.16
N GLU A 271 -0.03 5.30 21.50
CA GLU A 271 -1.22 4.78 22.17
C GLU A 271 -1.99 3.79 21.30
N LEU A 272 -2.22 4.12 20.02
CA LEU A 272 -2.83 3.20 19.07
C LEU A 272 -1.96 1.96 18.83
N GLY A 273 -0.63 2.10 18.87
CA GLY A 273 0.32 0.99 18.82
C GLY A 273 0.08 -0.02 19.95
N ARG A 274 0.10 0.47 21.20
CA ARG A 274 -0.19 -0.34 22.40
C ARG A 274 -1.59 -0.96 22.38
N LEU A 275 -2.58 -0.21 21.90
CA LEU A 275 -3.94 -0.72 21.73
C LEU A 275 -3.97 -1.87 20.71
N GLY A 276 -3.28 -1.74 19.59
CA GLY A 276 -3.19 -2.79 18.57
C GLY A 276 -2.56 -4.07 19.13
N GLU A 277 -1.45 -3.93 19.86
CA GLU A 277 -0.82 -5.06 20.56
C GLU A 277 -1.79 -5.72 21.54
N ALA A 278 -2.52 -4.93 22.34
CA ALA A 278 -3.51 -5.43 23.29
C ALA A 278 -4.71 -6.13 22.62
N LEU A 279 -5.08 -5.71 21.40
CA LEU A 279 -6.09 -6.37 20.56
C LEU A 279 -5.57 -7.66 19.89
N GLY A 280 -4.28 -7.96 20.01
CA GLY A 280 -3.65 -9.20 19.56
C GLY A 280 -3.21 -9.20 18.10
N PHE A 281 -2.92 -8.04 17.49
CA PHE A 281 -2.14 -8.02 16.26
C PHE A 281 -0.75 -8.60 16.53
N SER A 282 -0.22 -9.44 15.63
CA SER A 282 1.11 -10.03 15.78
C SER A 282 2.23 -9.02 15.54
N ASN A 283 1.94 -7.97 14.75
CA ASN A 283 2.80 -6.82 14.60
C ASN A 283 1.98 -5.55 14.33
N VAL A 284 2.38 -4.45 14.97
CA VAL A 284 1.77 -3.12 14.79
C VAL A 284 2.87 -2.11 14.53
N ALA A 285 2.87 -1.53 13.33
CA ALA A 285 3.71 -0.38 13.02
C ALA A 285 2.85 0.88 13.08
N SER A 286 3.12 1.77 14.03
CA SER A 286 2.26 2.94 14.29
C SER A 286 3.10 4.19 14.50
N GLY A 287 3.12 5.06 13.51
CA GLY A 287 3.92 6.29 13.57
C GLY A 287 3.66 7.24 12.40
N PRO A 288 3.99 8.53 12.54
CA PRO A 288 3.66 9.54 11.51
C PRO A 288 4.23 9.20 10.12
N MET A 289 5.45 8.65 10.08
CA MET A 289 6.13 8.32 8.84
C MET A 289 5.86 6.89 8.38
N VAL A 290 5.15 6.06 9.16
CA VAL A 290 4.83 4.68 8.79
C VAL A 290 4.00 4.64 7.51
N ARG A 291 4.32 3.67 6.66
CA ARG A 291 3.57 3.29 5.46
C ARG A 291 3.42 1.79 5.45
N SER A 292 2.44 1.27 4.70
CA SER A 292 2.24 -0.17 4.56
C SER A 292 3.49 -0.93 4.11
N SER A 293 4.40 -0.27 3.39
CA SER A 293 5.69 -0.86 2.96
C SER A 293 6.94 -0.28 3.62
N TYR A 294 6.82 0.66 4.57
CA TYR A 294 7.97 1.28 5.23
C TYR A 294 8.62 0.31 6.22
N HIS A 295 9.88 -0.08 5.98
CA HIS A 295 10.56 -1.13 6.75
C HIS A 295 9.70 -2.40 6.87
N ALA A 296 9.06 -2.83 5.77
CA ALA A 296 8.15 -3.98 5.77
C ALA A 296 8.83 -5.27 6.27
N ASP A 297 10.13 -5.41 6.04
CA ASP A 297 10.98 -6.46 6.61
C ASP A 297 11.01 -6.44 8.14
N LYS A 298 11.24 -5.26 8.72
CA LYS A 298 11.24 -5.05 10.17
C LYS A 298 9.86 -5.19 10.77
N GLN A 299 8.84 -4.68 10.08
CA GLN A 299 7.44 -4.91 10.44
C GLN A 299 7.13 -6.41 10.46
N ALA A 300 7.51 -7.16 9.42
CA ALA A 300 7.33 -8.61 9.38
C ALA A 300 8.15 -9.36 10.46
N ALA A 301 9.21 -8.75 10.97
CA ALA A 301 10.02 -9.26 12.07
C ALA A 301 9.54 -8.81 13.47
N GLY A 302 8.55 -7.89 13.56
CA GLY A 302 8.07 -7.34 14.83
C GLY A 302 8.98 -6.28 15.45
N GLU A 303 9.87 -5.67 14.66
CA GLU A 303 10.75 -4.59 15.12
C GLU A 303 10.02 -3.23 15.09
N ASP A 304 10.34 -2.36 16.05
CA ASP A 304 9.84 -0.98 16.08
C ASP A 304 10.44 -0.17 14.91
N VAL A 305 9.56 0.48 14.14
CA VAL A 305 9.90 1.25 12.94
C VAL A 305 9.57 2.74 13.07
N GLY A 306 9.30 3.20 14.30
CA GLY A 306 9.21 4.61 14.66
C GLY A 306 7.83 5.12 15.01
#